data_AF-A0A522D677-F1
#
_entry.id   AF-A0A522D677-F1
#
_cell.length_a   1.000
_cell.length_b   1.000
_cell.length_c   1.000
_cell.angle_alpha   90.00
_cell.angle_beta   90.00
_cell.angle_gamma   90.00
#
_symmetry.space_group_name_H-M   'P 1'
#
loop_
_entity.id
_entity.type
_entity.pdbx_description
1 polymer ?
#
loop_
_entity_poly.entity_id
_entity_poly.type
_entity_poly.pdbx_seq_one_letter_code
_entity_poly.pdbx_strand_id
1 'polypeptide(L)'
;MAVSYTQTLSTDMIVSEIETLLDWRVAIMRQCFFPGSGSQARPADYHAPSALLMWCKREAERSAIDRKIADHLEHVHGDLCGAAQMLLSHCASGAMPTLEIYDNFENQFEGFITQIRRLQADVSDSVVAVDPITGLRTVAGMRNDIKREQDRFDRKGTSFSIASVEIDNLAELQGK
;
A
#
# COMPACT_ATOMS: atom_id res chain seq x y z
N MET A 1 -12.51 5.68 28.66
CA MET A 1 -12.02 6.35 27.45
C MET A 1 -12.17 5.35 26.32
N ALA A 2 -13.03 5.63 25.34
CA ALA A 2 -13.17 4.79 24.17
C ALA A 2 -11.89 4.92 23.34
N VAL A 3 -11.14 3.82 23.18
CA VAL A 3 -10.02 3.76 22.27
C VAL A 3 -10.62 3.96 20.87
N SER A 4 -10.37 5.12 20.28
CA SER A 4 -10.80 5.42 18.92
C SER A 4 -10.13 4.41 18.02
N TYR A 5 -10.90 3.48 17.44
CA TYR A 5 -10.41 2.57 16.42
C TYR A 5 -9.80 3.44 15.30
N THR A 6 -8.48 3.43 15.22
CA THR A 6 -7.74 3.92 14.05
C THR A 6 -8.41 3.26 12.86
N GLN A 7 -9.01 4.04 11.95
CA GLN A 7 -9.65 3.49 10.76
C GLN A 7 -8.60 2.65 10.03
N THR A 8 -8.63 1.34 10.27
CA THR A 8 -7.82 0.37 9.58
C THR A 8 -8.18 0.50 8.12
N LEU A 9 -7.18 0.69 7.28
CA LEU A 9 -7.32 0.51 5.84
C LEU A 9 -8.05 -0.81 5.65
N SER A 10 -9.28 -0.77 5.11
CA SER A 10 -9.88 -2.02 4.71
C SER A 10 -9.02 -2.55 3.58
N THR A 11 -8.58 -3.79 3.66
CA THR A 11 -7.92 -4.49 2.55
C THR A 11 -8.73 -4.33 1.25
N ASP A 12 -10.07 -4.21 1.38
CA ASP A 12 -10.99 -3.94 0.27
C ASP A 12 -10.69 -2.62 -0.45
N MET A 13 -10.25 -1.57 0.26
CA MET A 13 -9.88 -0.29 -0.34
C MET A 13 -8.64 -0.44 -1.23
N ILE A 14 -7.63 -1.21 -0.78
CA ILE A 14 -6.44 -1.46 -1.59
C ILE A 14 -6.78 -2.28 -2.82
N VAL A 15 -7.59 -3.34 -2.65
CA VAL A 15 -8.01 -4.20 -3.76
C VAL A 15 -8.78 -3.39 -4.80
N SER A 16 -9.73 -2.56 -4.36
CA SER A 16 -10.50 -1.68 -5.24
C SER A 16 -9.61 -0.67 -5.97
N GLU A 17 -8.58 -0.13 -5.32
CA GLU A 17 -7.62 0.77 -5.98
C GLU A 17 -6.81 0.04 -7.07
N ILE A 18 -6.35 -1.19 -6.79
CA ILE A 18 -5.63 -2.03 -7.77
C ILE A 18 -6.50 -2.30 -8.99
N GLU A 19 -7.78 -2.66 -8.80
CA GLU A 19 -8.73 -2.88 -9.89
C GLU A 19 -8.91 -1.61 -10.72
N THR A 20 -9.08 -0.46 -10.05
CA THR A 20 -9.22 0.84 -10.71
C THR A 20 -7.97 1.21 -11.52
N LEU A 21 -6.77 0.89 -11.01
CA LEU A 21 -5.49 1.10 -11.71
C LEU A 21 -5.36 0.21 -12.94
N LEU A 22 -5.80 -1.05 -12.86
CA LEU A 22 -5.79 -1.98 -14.00
C LEU A 22 -6.73 -1.49 -15.12
N ASP A 23 -7.93 -1.05 -14.75
CA ASP A 23 -8.89 -0.48 -15.70
C ASP A 23 -8.33 0.80 -16.36
N TRP A 24 -7.71 1.66 -15.56
CA TRP A 24 -7.04 2.87 -16.03
C TRP A 24 -5.90 2.56 -17.02
N ARG A 25 -5.05 1.58 -16.72
CA ARG A 25 -3.99 1.12 -17.64
C ARG A 25 -4.57 0.64 -18.96
N VAL A 26 -5.63 -0.16 -18.92
CA VAL A 26 -6.31 -0.67 -20.13
C VAL A 26 -6.89 0.49 -20.95
N ALA A 27 -7.44 1.52 -20.30
CA ALA A 27 -7.96 2.70 -20.98
C ALA A 27 -6.86 3.48 -21.72
N ILE A 28 -5.70 3.70 -21.09
CA ILE A 28 -4.53 4.33 -21.72
C ILE A 28 -4.11 3.53 -22.95
N MET A 29 -3.92 2.22 -22.78
CA MET A 29 -3.49 1.34 -23.87
C MET A 29 -4.46 1.34 -25.04
N ARG A 30 -5.77 1.29 -24.77
CA ARG A 30 -6.79 1.37 -25.84
C ARG A 30 -6.69 2.67 -26.61
N GLN A 31 -6.49 3.80 -25.94
CA GLN A 31 -6.37 5.10 -26.60
C GLN A 31 -5.12 5.19 -27.49
N CYS A 32 -3.99 4.63 -27.03
CA CYS A 32 -2.73 4.66 -27.77
C CYS A 32 -2.76 3.80 -29.04
N PHE A 33 -3.37 2.61 -29.00
CA PHE A 33 -3.34 1.65 -30.11
C PHE A 33 -4.54 1.75 -31.05
N PHE A 34 -5.65 2.34 -30.61
CA PHE A 34 -6.88 2.45 -31.41
C PHE A 34 -7.39 3.90 -31.50
N PRO A 35 -6.57 4.84 -32.03
CA PRO A 35 -6.99 6.22 -32.23
C PRO A 35 -8.11 6.26 -33.29
N GLY A 36 -9.34 6.56 -32.88
CA GLY A 36 -10.47 6.72 -33.80
C GLY A 36 -11.49 5.57 -33.83
N SER A 37 -11.33 4.53 -33.00
CA SER A 37 -12.39 3.56 -32.72
C SER A 37 -13.50 4.24 -31.94
N GLY A 38 -14.39 4.94 -32.66
CA GLY A 38 -15.48 5.72 -32.10
C GLY A 38 -16.39 4.89 -31.20
N SER A 39 -16.29 5.11 -29.90
CA SER A 39 -17.40 4.92 -28.97
C SER A 39 -17.08 5.70 -27.71
N GLN A 40 -17.62 6.91 -27.57
CA GLN A 40 -18.05 7.62 -26.34
C GLN A 40 -17.22 7.53 -25.03
N ALA A 41 -16.04 6.93 -25.03
CA ALA A 41 -15.19 6.76 -23.88
C ALA A 41 -14.44 8.07 -23.68
N ARG A 42 -14.63 8.66 -22.50
CA ARG A 42 -13.88 9.81 -22.01
C ARG A 42 -12.38 9.58 -22.30
N PRO A 43 -11.65 10.59 -22.83
CA PRO A 43 -10.21 10.46 -23.03
C PRO A 43 -9.57 9.99 -21.72
N ALA A 44 -8.70 8.99 -21.82
CA ALA A 44 -7.98 8.48 -20.68
C ALA A 44 -7.20 9.63 -20.03
N ASP A 45 -7.44 9.82 -18.75
CA ASP A 45 -6.70 10.80 -17.96
C ASP A 45 -5.29 10.27 -17.73
N TYR A 46 -4.27 11.11 -17.88
CA TYR A 46 -2.90 10.72 -17.54
C TYR A 46 -2.70 10.67 -16.02
N HIS A 47 -3.61 11.25 -15.25
CA HIS A 47 -3.63 11.11 -13.80
C HIS A 47 -4.16 9.73 -13.39
N ALA A 48 -3.27 8.92 -12.83
CA ALA A 48 -3.65 7.65 -12.23
C ALA A 48 -4.54 7.87 -10.99
N PRO A 49 -5.45 6.92 -10.67
CA PRO A 49 -6.14 6.86 -9.39
C PRO A 49 -5.20 7.13 -8.21
N SER A 50 -5.68 7.92 -7.25
CA SER A 50 -4.87 8.44 -6.14
C SER A 50 -5.59 8.37 -4.79
N ALA A 51 -6.69 7.63 -4.69
CA ALA A 51 -7.46 7.54 -3.46
C ALA A 51 -6.65 6.88 -2.35
N LEU A 52 -5.91 5.81 -2.68
CA LEU A 52 -4.98 5.17 -1.75
C LEU A 52 -3.85 6.11 -1.33
N LEU A 53 -3.31 6.90 -2.26
CA LEU A 53 -2.24 7.85 -1.97
C LEU A 53 -2.72 8.96 -1.02
N MET A 54 -3.90 9.54 -1.29
CA MET A 54 -4.50 10.56 -0.42
C MET A 54 -4.75 10.01 0.99
N TRP A 55 -5.20 8.76 1.10
CA TRP A 55 -5.34 8.09 2.37
C TRP A 55 -3.98 7.91 3.07
N CYS A 56 -2.95 7.44 2.35
CA CYS A 56 -1.61 7.24 2.91
C CYS A 56 -1.03 8.53 3.49
N LYS A 57 -1.18 9.66 2.77
CA LYS A 57 -0.75 10.98 3.26
C LYS A 57 -1.46 11.38 4.54
N ARG A 58 -2.78 11.23 4.58
CA ARG A 58 -3.58 11.56 5.76
C ARG A 58 -3.20 10.70 6.98
N GLU A 59 -2.95 9.43 6.78
CA GLU A 59 -2.57 8.53 7.87
C GLU A 59 -1.10 8.69 8.29
N ALA A 60 -0.22 9.16 7.39
CA ALA A 60 1.12 9.59 7.75
C ALA A 60 1.11 10.82 8.68
N GLU A 61 0.21 11.79 8.45
CA GLU A 61 0.01 12.92 9.37
C GLU A 61 -0.44 12.47 10.77
N ARG A 62 -1.17 11.35 10.83
CA ARG A 62 -1.65 10.72 12.07
C ARG A 62 -0.65 9.74 12.70
N SER A 63 0.54 9.59 12.12
CA SER A 63 1.57 8.63 12.54
C SER A 63 1.11 7.16 12.51
N ALA A 64 0.05 6.83 11.75
CA ALA A 64 -0.42 5.46 11.56
C ALA A 64 0.39 4.73 10.46
N ILE A 65 1.00 5.48 9.55
CA ILE A 65 1.92 4.98 8.52
C ILE A 65 3.24 5.76 8.61
N ASP A 66 4.36 5.10 8.30
CA ASP A 66 5.64 5.79 8.17
C ASP A 66 5.57 6.80 7.02
N ARG A 67 5.83 8.07 7.33
CA ARG A 67 5.85 9.16 6.35
C ARG A 67 6.75 8.88 5.15
N LYS A 68 7.87 8.17 5.35
CA LYS A 68 8.77 7.78 4.25
C LYS A 68 8.09 6.86 3.24
N ILE A 69 7.18 5.99 3.69
CA ILE A 69 6.42 5.11 2.81
C ILE A 69 5.42 5.94 1.99
N ALA A 70 4.72 6.87 2.63
CA ALA A 70 3.78 7.77 1.95
C ALA A 70 4.48 8.68 0.92
N ASP A 71 5.61 9.29 1.29
CA ASP A 71 6.40 10.13 0.39
C ASP A 71 6.98 9.32 -0.79
N HIS A 72 7.41 8.08 -0.55
CA HIS A 72 7.89 7.20 -1.61
C HIS A 72 6.76 6.78 -2.57
N LEU A 73 5.58 6.43 -2.05
CA LEU A 73 4.41 6.12 -2.87
C LEU A 73 3.96 7.33 -3.71
N GLU A 74 4.03 8.54 -3.16
CA GLU A 74 3.76 9.77 -3.92
C GLU A 74 4.74 9.93 -5.09
N HIS A 75 6.03 9.72 -4.83
CA HIS A 75 7.04 9.84 -5.87
C HIS A 75 6.82 8.86 -7.02
N VAL A 76 6.60 7.57 -6.71
CA VAL A 76 6.36 6.53 -7.72
C VAL A 76 5.03 6.77 -8.47
N HIS A 77 3.99 7.26 -7.79
CA HIS A 77 2.74 7.66 -8.44
C HIS A 77 2.95 8.83 -9.42
N GLY A 78 3.77 9.80 -9.04
CA GLY A 78 4.18 10.91 -9.91
C GLY A 78 4.92 10.43 -11.16
N ASP A 79 5.88 9.53 -11.00
CA ASP A 79 6.64 8.94 -12.11
C ASP A 79 5.73 8.16 -13.07
N LEU A 80 4.76 7.40 -12.54
CA LEU A 80 3.74 6.71 -13.33
C LEU A 80 2.88 7.68 -14.13
N CYS A 81 2.37 8.75 -13.50
CA CYS A 81 1.58 9.77 -14.19
C CYS A 81 2.40 10.47 -15.29
N GLY A 82 3.68 10.75 -15.03
CA GLY A 82 4.60 11.32 -16.02
C GLY A 82 4.81 10.40 -17.21
N ALA A 83 5.02 9.10 -16.97
CA ALA A 83 5.17 8.10 -18.03
C ALA A 83 3.88 7.94 -18.86
N ALA A 84 2.71 7.93 -18.21
CA ALA A 84 1.41 7.92 -18.87
C ALA A 84 1.21 9.15 -19.77
N GLN A 85 1.57 10.34 -19.28
CA GLN A 85 1.48 11.58 -20.04
C GLN A 85 2.40 11.56 -21.28
N MET A 86 3.63 11.08 -21.13
CA MET A 86 4.56 10.92 -22.25
C MET A 86 4.00 9.98 -23.32
N LEU A 87 3.47 8.82 -22.90
CA LEU A 87 2.86 7.85 -23.82
C LEU A 87 1.65 8.43 -24.56
N LEU A 88 0.71 9.05 -23.85
CA LEU A 88 -0.50 9.63 -24.44
C LEU A 88 -0.17 10.81 -25.37
N SER A 89 0.77 11.68 -24.99
CA SER A 89 1.19 12.82 -25.82
C SER A 89 1.89 12.37 -27.10
N HIS A 90 2.71 11.32 -27.05
CA HIS A 90 3.33 10.72 -28.22
C HIS A 90 2.27 10.19 -29.19
N CYS A 91 1.28 9.45 -28.69
CA CYS A 91 0.19 8.93 -29.51
C CYS A 91 -0.73 10.03 -30.07
N ALA A 92 -0.94 11.10 -29.31
CA ALA A 92 -1.74 12.25 -29.77
C ALA A 92 -1.11 12.95 -30.98
N SER A 93 0.21 12.82 -31.20
CA SER A 93 0.89 13.31 -32.41
C SER A 93 0.59 12.48 -33.67
N GLY A 94 -0.17 11.39 -33.55
CA GLY A 94 -0.46 10.45 -34.64
C GLY A 94 0.63 9.39 -34.84
N ALA A 95 1.69 9.40 -34.02
CA ALA A 95 2.72 8.38 -34.02
C ALA A 95 2.31 7.15 -33.20
N MET A 96 2.69 5.96 -33.64
CA MET A 96 2.54 4.75 -32.83
C MET A 96 3.54 4.77 -31.66
N PRO A 97 3.19 4.24 -30.47
CA PRO A 97 4.14 4.12 -29.37
C PRO A 97 5.40 3.38 -29.80
N THR A 98 6.57 3.93 -29.46
CA THR A 98 7.81 3.16 -29.52
C THR A 98 7.83 2.14 -28.39
N LEU A 99 8.56 1.05 -28.59
CA LEU A 99 8.75 0.02 -27.56
C LEU A 99 9.33 0.62 -26.27
N GLU A 100 10.26 1.57 -26.40
CA GLU A 100 10.88 2.26 -25.25
C GLU A 100 9.88 3.03 -24.39
N ILE A 101 8.96 3.78 -25.02
CA ILE A 101 7.94 4.55 -24.29
C ILE A 101 6.93 3.61 -23.62
N TYR A 102 6.55 2.53 -24.32
CA TYR A 102 5.69 1.50 -23.78
C TYR A 102 6.32 0.80 -22.56
N ASP A 103 7.55 0.31 -22.70
CA ASP A 103 8.27 -0.38 -21.63
C ASP A 103 8.50 0.55 -20.43
N ASN A 104 8.79 1.83 -20.65
CA ASN A 104 8.90 2.79 -19.56
C ASN A 104 7.58 2.91 -18.77
N PHE A 105 6.44 3.07 -19.46
CA PHE A 105 5.14 3.13 -18.80
C PHE A 105 4.81 1.84 -18.03
N GLU A 106 5.02 0.67 -18.64
CA GLU A 106 4.77 -0.62 -18.00
C GLU A 106 5.65 -0.84 -16.77
N ASN A 107 6.94 -0.48 -16.86
CA ASN A 107 7.86 -0.58 -15.73
C ASN A 107 7.43 0.31 -14.55
N GLN A 108 6.97 1.54 -14.81
CA GLN A 108 6.44 2.41 -13.75
C GLN A 108 5.13 1.86 -13.16
N PHE A 109 4.27 1.29 -14.00
CA PHE A 109 3.00 0.70 -13.55
C PHE A 109 3.23 -0.50 -12.63
N GLU A 110 4.03 -1.48 -13.08
CA GLU A 110 4.38 -2.65 -12.28
C GLU A 110 5.14 -2.27 -11.00
N GLY A 111 6.02 -1.27 -11.09
CA GLY A 111 6.71 -0.70 -9.93
C GLY A 111 5.72 -0.16 -8.90
N PHE A 112 4.74 0.63 -9.33
CA PHE A 112 3.71 1.19 -8.44
C PHE A 112 2.82 0.11 -7.82
N ILE A 113 2.32 -0.85 -8.62
CA ILE A 113 1.52 -1.99 -8.13
C ILE A 113 2.30 -2.80 -7.10
N THR A 114 3.59 -3.01 -7.31
CA THR A 114 4.45 -3.71 -6.35
C THR A 114 4.53 -2.97 -5.02
N GLN A 115 4.65 -1.63 -5.02
CA GLN A 115 4.64 -0.85 -3.78
C GLN A 115 3.29 -0.91 -3.05
N ILE A 116 2.17 -0.88 -3.79
CA ILE A 116 0.83 -1.02 -3.21
C ILE A 116 0.66 -2.40 -2.56
N ARG A 117 1.08 -3.48 -3.23
CA ARG A 117 1.02 -4.84 -2.67
C ARG A 117 1.91 -5.00 -1.44
N ARG A 118 3.07 -4.34 -1.42
CA ARG A 118 3.94 -4.30 -0.24
C ARG A 118 3.25 -3.60 0.93
N LEU A 119 2.62 -2.45 0.69
CA LEU A 119 1.82 -1.76 1.70
C LEU A 119 0.67 -2.65 2.21
N GLN A 120 0.00 -3.39 1.32
CA GLN A 120 -1.05 -4.35 1.69
C GLN A 120 -0.53 -5.44 2.64
N ALA A 121 0.65 -5.99 2.35
CA ALA A 121 1.29 -6.98 3.21
C ALA A 121 1.64 -6.37 4.58
N ASP A 122 2.24 -5.19 4.61
CA ASP A 122 2.62 -4.49 5.85
C ASP A 122 1.40 -4.16 6.73
N VAL A 123 0.28 -3.75 6.11
CA VAL A 123 -0.98 -3.49 6.80
C VAL A 123 -1.61 -4.78 7.32
N SER A 124 -1.62 -5.84 6.51
CA SER A 124 -2.16 -7.15 6.92
C SER A 124 -1.38 -7.73 8.09
N ASP A 125 -0.06 -7.66 8.05
CA ASP A 125 0.82 -8.07 9.14
C ASP A 125 0.57 -7.26 10.41
N SER A 126 0.31 -5.95 10.28
CA SER A 126 -0.01 -5.07 11.41
C SER A 126 -1.38 -5.37 12.03
N VAL A 127 -2.38 -5.74 11.23
CA VAL A 127 -3.71 -6.15 11.71
C VAL A 127 -3.64 -7.50 12.43
N VAL A 128 -2.85 -8.45 11.90
CA VAL A 128 -2.61 -9.74 12.56
C VAL A 128 -1.72 -9.61 13.80
N ALA A 129 -0.97 -8.51 13.92
CA ALA A 129 -0.09 -8.24 15.06
C ALA A 129 -0.81 -7.82 16.35
N VAL A 130 -2.13 -7.57 16.33
CA VAL A 130 -2.90 -7.14 17.52
C VAL A 130 -4.09 -8.07 17.77
N ASP A 131 -4.22 -8.54 19.00
CA ASP A 131 -5.34 -9.37 19.44
C ASP A 131 -6.59 -8.50 19.59
N PRO A 132 -7.70 -8.82 18.90
CA PRO A 132 -8.88 -7.96 18.88
C PRO A 132 -9.64 -7.92 20.22
N ILE A 133 -9.44 -8.93 21.08
CA ILE A 133 -10.16 -9.03 22.37
C ILE A 133 -9.45 -8.18 23.43
N THR A 134 -8.13 -8.29 23.52
CA THR A 134 -7.33 -7.64 24.56
C THR A 134 -6.68 -6.33 24.11
N GLY A 135 -6.58 -6.10 22.80
CA GLY A 135 -5.84 -4.97 22.22
C GLY A 135 -4.32 -5.07 22.41
N LEU A 136 -3.82 -6.19 22.95
CA LEU A 136 -2.40 -6.46 23.12
C LEU A 136 -1.80 -6.99 21.82
N ARG A 137 -0.47 -6.93 21.70
CA ARG A 137 0.21 -7.54 20.55
C ARG A 137 0.03 -9.06 20.57
N THR A 138 -0.31 -9.64 19.42
CA THR A 138 -0.30 -11.09 19.25
C THR A 138 1.13 -11.63 19.29
N VAL A 139 1.26 -12.95 19.39
CA VAL A 139 2.56 -13.65 19.29
C VAL A 139 3.30 -13.27 18.00
N ALA A 140 2.58 -13.13 16.88
CA ALA A 140 3.15 -12.70 15.61
C ALA A 140 3.66 -11.25 15.69
N GLY A 141 2.89 -10.34 16.28
CA GLY A 141 3.28 -8.94 16.52
C GLY A 141 4.51 -8.80 17.42
N MET A 142 4.58 -9.58 18.49
CA MET A 142 5.71 -9.59 19.42
C MET A 142 7.01 -10.11 18.80
N ARG A 143 6.95 -11.04 17.84
CA ARG A 143 8.15 -11.64 17.23
C ARG A 143 9.05 -10.60 16.58
N ASN A 144 8.45 -9.61 15.90
CA ASN A 144 9.19 -8.52 15.27
C ASN A 144 9.84 -7.58 16.29
N ASP A 145 9.14 -7.32 17.40
CA ASP A 145 9.65 -6.45 18.47
C ASP A 145 10.80 -7.12 19.23
N ILE A 146 10.69 -8.42 19.52
CA ILE A 146 11.79 -9.21 20.12
C ILE A 146 13.02 -9.19 19.21
N LYS A 147 12.85 -9.38 17.90
CA LYS A 147 13.97 -9.31 16.95
C LYS A 147 14.64 -7.94 16.95
N ARG A 148 13.87 -6.85 17.00
CA ARG A 148 14.41 -5.49 17.08
C ARG A 148 15.20 -5.24 18.38
N GLU A 149 14.71 -5.73 19.52
CA GLU A 149 15.44 -5.60 20.78
C GLU A 149 16.69 -6.50 20.82
N GLN A 150 16.64 -7.67 20.18
CA GLN A 150 17.82 -8.51 20.00
C GLN A 150 18.89 -7.84 19.12
N ASP A 151 18.50 -7.25 17.98
CA ASP A 151 19.41 -6.45 17.14
C ASP A 151 20.00 -5.25 17.92
N ARG A 152 19.22 -4.65 18.83
CA ARG A 152 19.69 -3.56 19.70
C ARG A 152 20.70 -4.07 20.73
N PHE A 153 20.44 -5.24 21.34
CA PHE A 153 21.37 -5.90 22.24
C PHE A 153 22.70 -6.18 21.54
N ASP A 154 22.69 -6.74 20.33
CA ASP A 154 23.91 -7.03 19.58
C ASP A 154 24.73 -5.77 19.27
N ARG A 155 24.07 -4.63 19.04
CA ARG A 155 24.75 -3.35 18.73
C ARG A 155 25.23 -2.57 19.95
N LYS A 156 24.46 -2.56 21.04
CA LYS A 156 24.69 -1.67 22.20
C LYS A 156 25.07 -2.41 23.49
N GLY A 157 24.91 -3.73 23.52
CA GLY A 157 25.10 -4.56 24.71
C GLY A 157 24.08 -4.32 25.83
N THR A 158 23.00 -3.58 25.57
CA THR A 158 21.97 -3.29 26.58
C THR A 158 21.09 -4.52 26.76
N SER A 159 21.18 -5.18 27.92
CA SER A 159 20.37 -6.36 28.24
C SER A 159 18.87 -6.03 28.29
N PHE A 160 18.06 -6.99 27.87
CA PHE A 160 16.61 -6.95 27.99
C PHE A 160 16.11 -8.29 28.55
N SER A 161 14.89 -8.30 29.09
CA SER A 161 14.24 -9.50 29.60
C SER A 161 12.86 -9.69 28.98
N ILE A 162 12.43 -10.94 28.88
CA ILE A 162 11.07 -11.29 28.48
C ILE A 162 10.38 -11.87 29.71
N ALA A 163 9.25 -11.26 30.09
CA ALA A 163 8.39 -11.75 31.15
C ALA A 163 7.21 -12.51 30.52
N SER A 164 7.12 -13.81 30.80
CA SER A 164 5.96 -14.63 30.45
C SER A 164 5.03 -14.68 31.66
N VAL A 165 3.76 -14.32 31.45
CA VAL A 165 2.72 -14.34 32.48
C VAL A 165 1.61 -15.25 32.00
N GLU A 166 1.21 -16.19 32.85
CA GLU A 166 0.09 -17.11 32.60
C GLU A 166 -0.97 -16.91 33.68
N ILE A 167 -2.25 -17.00 33.31
CA ILE A 167 -3.37 -16.92 34.25
C ILE A 167 -3.77 -18.34 34.62
N ASP A 168 -3.47 -18.74 35.85
CA ASP A 168 -3.85 -20.05 36.36
C ASP A 168 -5.37 -20.19 36.49
N ASN A 169 -5.87 -21.42 36.24
CA ASN A 169 -7.29 -21.79 36.40
C ASN A 169 -8.30 -20.96 35.60
N LEU A 170 -7.91 -20.45 34.42
CA LEU A 170 -8.78 -19.64 33.54
C LEU A 170 -10.14 -20.32 33.23
N ALA A 171 -10.15 -21.64 33.05
CA ALA A 171 -11.36 -22.40 32.74
C ALA A 171 -12.42 -22.33 33.85
N GLU A 172 -12.00 -22.29 35.13
CA GLU A 172 -12.91 -22.16 36.27
C GLU A 172 -13.49 -20.74 36.38
N LEU A 173 -12.74 -19.74 35.93
CA LEU A 173 -13.17 -18.33 35.92
C LEU A 173 -14.17 -18.04 34.81
N GLN A 174 -14.13 -18.77 33.69
CA GLN A 174 -15.04 -18.59 32.54
C GLN A 174 -16.40 -19.30 32.71
N GLY A 175 -16.51 -20.24 33.66
CA GLY A 175 -17.73 -21.02 33.92
C GLY A 175 -18.71 -20.42 34.93
N LYS A 176 -18.50 -19.18 35.38
CA LYS A 176 -19.39 -18.40 36.26
C LYS A 176 -19.97 -17.20 35.51
#